data_AF-A0A397W7M4-F1
#
_entry.id   AF-A0A397W7M4-F1
#
_cell.length_a   1.000
_cell.length_b   1.000
_cell.length_c   1.000
_cell.angle_alpha   90.00
_cell.angle_beta   90.00
_cell.angle_gamma   90.00
#
_symmetry.space_group_name_H-M   'P 1'
#
loop_
_entity.id
_entity.type
_entity.pdbx_description
1 polymer ?
#
loop_
_entity_poly.entity_id
_entity_poly.type
_entity_poly.pdbx_seq_one_letter_code
_entity_poly.pdbx_strand_id
1 'polypeptide(L)'
;MNLISTMNGSGLNSEINKRIPNRKEQENNFFNYVKSLDNPIKKVYPGDFDPELCFPPKILNATIHPLVASFFNLGNDRIITRYKNLNPQVDVNILRNYLEYNPKFFKWAASDFFNVIDSNGKRQMIIVESGSCPSGQSDMPLLNINNKRQNGYTFLTQTAFKQALKNTDPSLGELAIVSDEGCYTIEVAGYAAAISEETKEHVWVVKLPNDAEYEQPIKWENQIMYIRDQDGVWHPIRACFNYIDKPWCYYPLKSKTAIFNHVISCLAGGHNKIMALKSFESFNNELSGSGLAIRFPETICNVNKSEVPSYIEKMGGRAVIKAPYDSLGKDIYIITNSEELKKFLDANIPYEKLIVQSLVENRLWSEKLHPGKFYHIGTMPDDHNQIFVNDLRMMVTTDEAGFHPVAILSRRAKNPLPTYLPNNSNWNSWNIFGTNITDESDSNEALEYERLITIDQKEFDITGFSIDDLIDAYVQTVLSVIAIDKMCQKLLENNEFNYELFHSLNPDNVLLGELLL
;
A
#
# COMPACT_ATOMS: atom_id res chain seq x y z
N MET A 1 -54.92 3.19 67.34
CA MET A 1 -53.56 2.95 67.84
C MET A 1 -52.99 1.81 67.01
N ASN A 2 -52.33 2.11 65.89
CA ASN A 2 -50.87 2.26 65.78
C ASN A 2 -50.10 1.01 66.19
N LEU A 3 -49.36 0.41 65.24
CA LEU A 3 -47.89 0.19 65.26
C LEU A 3 -47.52 -0.67 64.02
N ILE A 4 -47.09 -0.05 62.89
CA ILE A 4 -45.69 0.25 62.45
C ILE A 4 -44.98 -1.02 61.94
N SER A 5 -44.83 -1.24 60.62
CA SER A 5 -43.83 -0.71 59.63
C SER A 5 -42.63 -1.68 59.48
N THR A 6 -41.98 -1.94 58.34
CA THR A 6 -42.08 -1.51 56.94
C THR A 6 -41.37 -2.61 56.12
N MET A 7 -42.01 -3.14 55.07
CA MET A 7 -41.35 -3.91 54.00
C MET A 7 -41.60 -3.20 52.67
N ASN A 8 -40.53 -2.65 52.08
CA ASN A 8 -40.41 -2.30 50.67
C ASN A 8 -39.30 -3.23 50.12
N GLY A 9 -39.36 -3.93 48.99
CA GLY A 9 -40.01 -3.62 47.72
C GLY A 9 -38.90 -3.33 46.70
N SER A 10 -38.42 -4.35 45.97
CA SER A 10 -37.85 -4.26 44.60
C SER A 10 -37.16 -5.57 44.20
N GLY A 11 -37.82 -6.35 43.35
CA GLY A 11 -37.14 -7.29 42.45
C GLY A 11 -36.77 -6.60 41.14
N LEU A 12 -35.82 -7.19 40.41
CA LEU A 12 -35.19 -6.78 39.14
C LEU A 12 -34.01 -5.80 39.24
N ASN A 13 -32.80 -6.37 39.23
CA ASN A 13 -31.68 -6.01 38.33
C ASN A 13 -30.37 -6.61 38.87
N SER A 14 -29.97 -7.78 38.35
CA SER A 14 -28.61 -8.29 38.57
C SER A 14 -28.18 -9.20 37.43
N GLU A 15 -28.04 -8.65 36.23
CA GLU A 15 -27.16 -9.18 35.19
C GLU A 15 -26.90 -8.06 34.18
N ILE A 16 -25.68 -8.02 33.63
CA ILE A 16 -25.10 -6.95 32.80
C ILE A 16 -24.39 -5.84 33.61
N ASN A 17 -23.25 -6.19 34.18
CA ASN A 17 -22.11 -5.27 34.27
C ASN A 17 -20.89 -5.99 33.69
N LYS A 18 -20.84 -6.12 32.35
CA LYS A 18 -19.57 -6.44 31.67
C LYS A 18 -18.72 -5.18 31.71
N ARG A 19 -17.66 -5.23 32.52
CA ARG A 19 -16.66 -4.17 32.67
C ARG A 19 -16.02 -3.93 31.30
N ILE A 20 -16.10 -2.70 30.80
CA ILE A 20 -15.37 -2.29 29.59
C ILE A 20 -13.88 -2.25 29.97
N PRO A 21 -13.00 -3.02 29.31
CA PRO A 21 -11.59 -3.03 29.64
C PRO A 21 -10.98 -1.65 29.37
N ASN A 22 -10.04 -1.23 30.23
CA ASN A 22 -9.39 0.07 30.04
C ASN A 22 -8.41 0.01 28.85
N ARG A 23 -8.00 1.17 28.34
CA ARG A 23 -7.11 1.28 27.17
C ARG A 23 -5.80 0.47 27.29
N LYS A 24 -5.20 0.40 28.48
CA LYS A 24 -4.00 -0.41 28.74
C LYS A 24 -4.28 -1.92 28.77
N GLU A 25 -5.46 -2.35 29.19
CA GLU A 25 -5.87 -3.75 29.13
C GLU A 25 -6.19 -4.20 27.70
N GLN A 26 -6.78 -3.31 26.89
CA GLN A 26 -6.99 -3.55 25.45
C GLN A 26 -5.64 -3.62 24.70
N GLU A 27 -4.72 -2.71 24.99
CA GLU A 27 -3.34 -2.74 24.48
C GLU A 27 -2.63 -4.03 24.93
N ASN A 28 -2.69 -4.43 26.20
CA ASN A 28 -2.04 -5.65 26.69
C ASN A 28 -2.64 -6.95 26.10
N ASN A 29 -3.95 -7.01 25.86
CA ASN A 29 -4.58 -8.17 25.20
C ASN A 29 -4.21 -8.24 23.71
N PHE A 30 -4.16 -7.09 23.03
CA PHE A 30 -3.64 -6.99 21.67
C PHE A 30 -2.17 -7.46 21.60
N PHE A 31 -1.29 -6.99 22.50
CA PHE A 31 0.11 -7.42 22.57
C PHE A 31 0.27 -8.91 22.90
N ASN A 32 -0.53 -9.48 23.81
CA ASN A 32 -0.48 -10.91 24.12
C ASN A 32 -1.02 -11.79 22.98
N TYR A 33 -1.94 -11.28 22.16
CA TYR A 33 -2.40 -11.96 20.95
C TYR A 33 -1.40 -11.85 19.78
N VAL A 34 -0.77 -10.69 19.58
CA VAL A 34 0.35 -10.55 18.64
C VAL A 34 1.46 -11.56 18.99
N LYS A 35 1.68 -11.83 20.28
CA LYS A 35 2.54 -12.94 20.71
C LYS A 35 2.00 -14.35 20.41
N SER A 36 0.68 -14.56 20.37
CA SER A 36 0.10 -15.84 19.92
C SER A 36 0.25 -16.08 18.41
N LEU A 37 0.53 -15.01 17.66
CA LEU A 37 0.98 -15.02 16.27
C LEU A 37 2.51 -15.24 16.14
N ASP A 38 3.26 -15.42 17.23
CA ASP A 38 4.69 -15.81 17.20
C ASP A 38 4.89 -17.24 16.66
N ASN A 39 3.80 -18.00 16.47
CA ASN A 39 3.87 -19.24 15.72
C ASN A 39 4.03 -18.92 14.23
N PRO A 40 5.14 -19.31 13.58
CA PRO A 40 5.39 -18.95 12.20
C PRO A 40 4.34 -19.53 11.26
N ILE A 41 3.56 -20.53 11.69
CA ILE A 41 2.63 -21.26 10.83
C ILE A 41 1.37 -21.62 11.59
N LYS A 42 0.20 -21.23 11.08
CA LYS A 42 -1.11 -21.57 11.67
C LYS A 42 -2.18 -21.82 10.62
N LYS A 43 -3.24 -22.53 11.00
CA LYS A 43 -4.47 -22.66 10.19
C LYS A 43 -5.52 -21.66 10.66
N VAL A 44 -6.24 -21.09 9.71
CA VAL A 44 -7.45 -20.29 9.92
C VAL A 44 -8.60 -21.03 9.24
N TYR A 45 -9.71 -21.19 9.96
CA TYR A 45 -10.91 -21.92 9.52
C TYR A 45 -12.10 -20.97 9.30
N PRO A 46 -13.13 -21.42 8.54
CA PRO A 46 -14.37 -20.66 8.41
C PRO A 46 -14.99 -20.43 9.79
N GLY A 47 -15.40 -19.20 10.07
CA GLY A 47 -15.90 -18.80 11.40
C GLY A 47 -14.84 -18.27 12.39
N ASP A 48 -13.54 -18.35 12.11
CA ASP A 48 -12.47 -17.86 13.00
C ASP A 48 -12.29 -16.33 12.98
N PHE A 49 -13.13 -15.59 12.23
CA PHE A 49 -12.98 -14.15 12.12
C PHE A 49 -13.29 -13.43 13.43
N ASP A 50 -12.28 -12.69 13.91
CA ASP A 50 -12.40 -11.79 15.04
C ASP A 50 -11.98 -10.37 14.63
N PRO A 51 -12.92 -9.40 14.64
CA PRO A 51 -12.60 -8.01 14.34
C PRO A 51 -11.45 -7.44 15.17
N GLU A 52 -11.31 -7.81 16.45
CA GLU A 52 -10.26 -7.26 17.33
C GLU A 52 -8.85 -7.69 16.90
N LEU A 53 -8.77 -8.73 16.07
CA LEU A 53 -7.52 -9.30 15.55
C LEU A 53 -7.24 -8.85 14.11
N CYS A 54 -8.24 -8.27 13.45
CA CYS A 54 -8.20 -7.87 12.04
C CYS A 54 -8.28 -6.35 11.83
N PHE A 55 -8.47 -5.56 12.88
CA PHE A 55 -8.48 -4.09 12.80
C PHE A 55 -7.79 -3.47 14.01
N PRO A 56 -7.05 -2.35 13.84
CA PRO A 56 -6.55 -1.58 14.96
C PRO A 56 -7.70 -1.08 15.85
N PRO A 57 -7.50 -0.97 17.17
CA PRO A 57 -8.53 -0.48 18.09
C PRO A 57 -9.12 0.90 17.71
N LYS A 58 -8.31 1.79 17.11
CA LYS A 58 -8.73 3.11 16.62
C LYS A 58 -9.83 3.00 15.54
N ILE A 59 -9.82 1.93 14.75
CA ILE A 59 -10.69 1.75 13.57
C ILE A 59 -12.00 1.03 13.91
N LEU A 60 -11.99 0.11 14.89
CA LEU A 60 -13.15 -0.72 15.24
C LEU A 60 -14.46 0.05 15.49
N ASN A 61 -14.34 1.28 16.01
CA ASN A 61 -15.48 2.14 16.33
C ASN A 61 -15.51 3.43 15.48
N ALA A 62 -14.64 3.54 14.49
CA ALA A 62 -14.60 4.69 13.59
C ALA A 62 -15.77 4.63 12.61
N THR A 63 -16.35 5.79 12.30
CA THR A 63 -17.43 5.91 11.31
C THR A 63 -16.89 6.61 10.09
N ILE A 64 -17.00 5.97 8.93
CA ILE A 64 -16.48 6.48 7.65
C ILE A 64 -16.99 7.91 7.37
N HIS A 65 -16.11 8.76 6.84
CA HIS A 65 -16.49 10.10 6.42
C HIS A 65 -17.54 10.07 5.28
N PRO A 66 -18.64 10.87 5.34
CA PRO A 66 -19.71 10.84 4.33
C PRO A 66 -19.26 11.10 2.89
N LEU A 67 -18.29 12.00 2.68
CA LEU A 67 -17.73 12.28 1.36
C LEU A 67 -17.02 11.05 0.79
N VAL A 68 -16.27 10.34 1.63
CA VAL A 68 -15.54 9.13 1.24
C VAL A 68 -16.55 8.02 0.94
N ALA A 69 -17.53 7.80 1.82
CA ALA A 69 -18.62 6.86 1.54
C ALA A 69 -19.35 7.20 0.23
N SER A 70 -19.59 8.48 -0.07
CA SER A 70 -20.17 8.91 -1.34
C SER A 70 -19.27 8.59 -2.53
N PHE A 71 -17.95 8.76 -2.41
CA PHE A 71 -16.98 8.43 -3.45
C PHE A 71 -17.04 6.95 -3.82
N PHE A 72 -17.03 6.05 -2.82
CA PHE A 72 -17.15 4.60 -3.04
C PHE A 72 -18.46 4.19 -3.73
N ASN A 73 -19.52 4.98 -3.58
CA ASN A 73 -20.83 4.73 -4.19
C ASN A 73 -21.07 5.49 -5.51
N LEU A 74 -20.07 6.20 -6.06
CA LEU A 74 -20.24 6.94 -7.31
C LEU A 74 -20.43 6.02 -8.53
N GLY A 75 -19.59 4.97 -8.64
CA GLY A 75 -19.49 4.16 -9.85
C GLY A 75 -18.80 4.87 -11.02
N ASN A 76 -18.30 4.08 -11.97
CA ASN A 76 -17.42 4.56 -13.05
C ASN A 76 -18.07 5.60 -13.97
N ASP A 77 -19.37 5.49 -14.29
CA ASP A 77 -20.05 6.47 -15.14
C ASP A 77 -20.08 7.89 -14.55
N ARG A 78 -20.33 8.01 -13.25
CA ARG A 78 -20.36 9.30 -12.56
C ARG A 78 -18.94 9.86 -12.39
N ILE A 79 -17.97 8.99 -12.13
CA ILE A 79 -16.54 9.33 -12.10
C ILE A 79 -16.10 9.91 -13.45
N ILE A 80 -16.37 9.21 -14.55
CA ILE A 80 -16.05 9.67 -15.92
C ILE A 80 -16.67 11.03 -16.20
N THR A 81 -17.96 11.20 -15.90
CA THR A 81 -18.69 12.45 -16.13
C THR A 81 -18.06 13.61 -15.35
N ARG A 82 -17.75 13.40 -14.07
CA ARG A 82 -17.12 14.44 -13.23
C ARG A 82 -15.70 14.74 -13.69
N TYR A 83 -14.90 13.72 -13.97
CA TYR A 83 -13.51 13.87 -14.40
C TYR A 83 -13.40 14.63 -15.73
N LYS A 84 -14.27 14.35 -16.71
CA LYS A 84 -14.34 15.07 -17.98
C LYS A 84 -14.68 16.55 -17.81
N ASN A 85 -15.58 16.90 -16.89
CA ASN A 85 -15.95 18.29 -16.63
C ASN A 85 -14.78 19.09 -16.02
N LEU A 86 -13.95 18.44 -15.21
CA LEU A 86 -12.72 19.04 -14.66
C LEU A 86 -11.56 19.04 -15.66
N ASN A 87 -11.60 18.13 -16.64
CA ASN A 87 -10.55 17.95 -17.65
C ASN A 87 -11.16 17.90 -19.07
N PRO A 88 -11.60 19.06 -19.63
CA PRO A 88 -12.33 19.11 -20.90
C PRO A 88 -11.57 18.51 -22.10
N GLN A 89 -10.25 18.37 -22.01
CA GLN A 89 -9.40 17.77 -23.04
C GLN A 89 -9.43 16.23 -23.07
N VAL A 90 -9.97 15.57 -22.04
CA VAL A 90 -9.91 14.10 -21.92
C VAL A 90 -10.85 13.41 -22.90
N ASP A 91 -10.37 12.37 -23.58
CA ASP A 91 -11.21 11.44 -24.35
C ASP A 91 -11.97 10.51 -23.41
N VAL A 92 -13.30 10.65 -23.44
CA VAL A 92 -14.23 9.92 -22.57
C VAL A 92 -14.29 8.43 -22.90
N ASN A 93 -14.15 8.07 -24.18
CA ASN A 93 -14.20 6.68 -24.61
C ASN A 93 -12.94 5.94 -24.17
N ILE A 94 -11.79 6.59 -24.30
CA ILE A 94 -10.52 6.04 -23.79
C ILE A 94 -10.58 5.87 -22.27
N LEU A 95 -11.03 6.89 -21.53
CA LEU A 95 -11.16 6.79 -20.07
C LEU A 95 -12.11 5.64 -19.65
N ARG A 96 -13.27 5.51 -20.33
CA ARG A 96 -14.21 4.41 -20.06
C ARG A 96 -13.56 3.05 -20.28
N ASN A 97 -12.91 2.85 -21.42
CA ASN A 97 -12.23 1.59 -21.73
C ASN A 97 -11.17 1.22 -20.67
N TYR A 98 -10.50 2.21 -20.08
CA TYR A 98 -9.54 1.97 -19.01
C TYR A 98 -10.18 1.67 -17.66
N LEU A 99 -11.29 2.32 -17.30
CA LEU A 99 -12.02 1.96 -16.09
C LEU A 99 -12.68 0.56 -16.20
N GLU A 100 -12.99 0.11 -17.42
CA GLU A 100 -13.50 -1.24 -17.72
C GLU A 100 -12.40 -2.28 -17.94
N TYR A 101 -11.12 -1.87 -17.96
CA TYR A 101 -10.01 -2.80 -18.18
C TYR A 101 -9.90 -3.82 -17.04
N ASN A 102 -9.66 -5.08 -17.40
CA ASN A 102 -9.45 -6.19 -16.46
C ASN A 102 -7.99 -6.70 -16.59
N PRO A 103 -7.09 -6.26 -15.70
CA PRO A 103 -5.69 -6.70 -15.65
C PRO A 103 -5.52 -8.21 -15.67
N LYS A 104 -4.52 -8.68 -16.43
CA LYS A 104 -4.18 -10.10 -16.48
C LYS A 104 -3.40 -10.54 -15.25
N PHE A 105 -2.46 -9.71 -14.79
CA PHE A 105 -1.49 -10.05 -13.75
C PHE A 105 -1.62 -9.20 -12.49
N PHE A 106 -2.05 -7.93 -12.64
CA PHE A 106 -2.01 -6.95 -11.55
C PHE A 106 -3.42 -6.53 -11.09
N LYS A 107 -4.10 -7.42 -10.36
CA LYS A 107 -5.53 -7.28 -10.03
C LYS A 107 -5.83 -6.57 -8.73
N TRP A 108 -4.84 -6.42 -7.88
CA TRP A 108 -4.94 -5.70 -6.62
C TRP A 108 -3.74 -4.78 -6.48
N ALA A 109 -3.98 -3.50 -6.32
CA ALA A 109 -2.90 -2.53 -6.32
C ALA A 109 -3.23 -1.37 -5.40
N ALA A 110 -2.20 -0.65 -5.00
CA ALA A 110 -2.38 0.71 -4.49
C ALA A 110 -1.36 1.65 -5.12
N SER A 111 -1.72 2.93 -5.14
CA SER A 111 -0.75 3.99 -5.41
C SER A 111 -0.76 4.99 -4.26
N ASP A 112 0.42 5.50 -3.94
CA ASP A 112 0.64 6.55 -2.96
C ASP A 112 0.75 7.89 -3.68
N PHE A 113 0.06 8.89 -3.15
CA PHE A 113 -0.11 10.19 -3.77
C PHE A 113 0.30 11.35 -2.89
N PHE A 114 0.77 12.41 -3.53
CA PHE A 114 0.72 13.74 -2.96
C PHE A 114 -0.32 14.59 -3.68
N ASN A 115 -1.04 15.40 -2.90
CA ASN A 115 -1.83 16.49 -3.42
C ASN A 115 -0.96 17.74 -3.54
N VAL A 116 -0.79 18.20 -4.77
CA VAL A 116 0.21 19.19 -5.12
C VAL A 116 -0.38 20.28 -5.99
N ILE A 117 0.38 21.36 -6.12
CA ILE A 117 0.25 22.30 -7.24
C ILE A 117 1.47 22.19 -8.17
N ASP A 118 1.24 22.37 -9.46
CA ASP A 118 2.34 22.59 -10.40
C ASP A 118 2.79 24.07 -10.42
N SER A 119 3.76 24.37 -11.28
CA SER A 119 4.26 25.72 -11.51
C SER A 119 3.23 26.74 -12.02
N ASN A 120 2.07 26.29 -12.50
CA ASN A 120 0.96 27.16 -12.93
C ASN A 120 -0.12 27.30 -11.84
N GLY A 121 0.06 26.67 -10.67
CA GLY A 121 -0.92 26.64 -9.59
C GLY A 121 -2.04 25.64 -9.81
N LYS A 122 -1.93 24.73 -10.78
CA LYS A 122 -2.93 23.67 -10.99
C LYS A 122 -2.81 22.62 -9.90
N ARG A 123 -3.88 22.49 -9.11
CA ARG A 123 -4.05 21.43 -8.10
C ARG A 123 -4.31 20.08 -8.77
N GLN A 124 -3.58 19.04 -8.34
CA GLN A 124 -3.70 17.69 -8.88
C GLN A 124 -3.07 16.63 -7.97
N MET A 125 -3.50 15.38 -8.14
CA MET A 125 -2.87 14.22 -7.53
C MET A 125 -1.73 13.72 -8.42
N ILE A 126 -0.58 13.45 -7.81
CA ILE A 126 0.59 12.83 -8.45
C ILE A 126 1.00 11.56 -7.73
N ILE A 127 1.40 10.55 -8.49
CA ILE A 127 1.88 9.27 -7.98
C ILE A 127 3.31 9.42 -7.49
N VAL A 128 3.56 8.92 -6.28
CA VAL A 128 4.88 8.79 -5.66
C VAL A 128 5.41 7.37 -5.82
N GLU A 129 4.53 6.38 -5.68
CA GLU A 129 4.82 4.95 -5.76
C GLU A 129 3.57 4.13 -6.09
N SER A 130 3.74 2.91 -6.60
CA SER A 130 2.67 1.92 -6.77
C SER A 130 3.11 0.57 -6.18
N GLY A 131 2.16 -0.13 -5.53
CA GLY A 131 2.36 -1.34 -4.72
C GLY A 131 1.50 -2.51 -5.20
N SER A 132 2.02 -3.75 -5.19
CA SER A 132 1.26 -4.98 -5.53
C SER A 132 0.92 -5.95 -4.40
N CYS A 133 1.29 -5.61 -3.17
CA CYS A 133 0.74 -6.19 -1.94
C CYS A 133 0.45 -5.05 -0.94
N PRO A 134 -0.45 -4.11 -1.27
CA PRO A 134 -0.57 -2.88 -0.51
C PRO A 134 -1.18 -3.11 0.88
N SER A 135 -0.61 -2.41 1.86
CA SER A 135 -1.11 -2.38 3.23
C SER A 135 -2.02 -1.20 3.51
N GLY A 136 -2.85 -1.37 4.55
CA GLY A 136 -3.70 -0.38 5.19
C GLY A 136 -5.21 -0.50 4.95
N GLN A 137 -5.65 -1.67 4.45
CA GLN A 137 -7.05 -2.08 4.44
C GLN A 137 -7.62 -2.10 5.86
N SER A 138 -6.80 -2.53 6.83
CA SER A 138 -7.14 -2.53 8.25
C SER A 138 -7.37 -1.14 8.82
N ASP A 139 -6.83 -0.11 8.15
CA ASP A 139 -6.77 1.26 8.67
C ASP A 139 -7.94 2.13 8.19
N MET A 140 -8.78 1.59 7.31
CA MET A 140 -9.97 2.27 6.81
C MET A 140 -11.21 1.86 7.62
N PRO A 141 -12.02 2.82 8.11
CA PRO A 141 -13.31 2.52 8.71
C PRO A 141 -14.24 1.76 7.75
N LEU A 142 -15.10 0.90 8.29
CA LEU A 142 -16.05 0.14 7.48
C LEU A 142 -17.00 1.08 6.72
N LEU A 143 -17.15 0.87 5.41
CA LEU A 143 -18.11 1.60 4.58
C LEU A 143 -19.56 1.46 5.06
N ASN A 144 -19.91 0.30 5.61
CA ASN A 144 -21.20 0.04 6.21
C ASN A 144 -21.02 -0.71 7.53
N ILE A 145 -21.31 -0.04 8.65
CA ILE A 145 -21.15 -0.58 10.00
C ILE A 145 -22.10 -1.76 10.31
N ASN A 146 -23.18 -1.90 9.54
CA ASN A 146 -24.15 -2.98 9.68
C ASN A 146 -23.79 -4.23 8.87
N ASN A 147 -22.78 -4.15 7.99
CA ASN A 147 -22.27 -5.33 7.29
C ASN A 147 -21.35 -6.14 8.20
N LYS A 148 -21.16 -7.43 7.87
CA LYS A 148 -20.13 -8.27 8.49
C LYS A 148 -18.81 -7.49 8.44
N ARG A 149 -18.15 -7.28 9.58
CA ARG A 149 -16.97 -6.40 9.77
C ARG A 149 -15.73 -6.78 8.93
N GLN A 150 -15.86 -7.63 7.90
CA GLN A 150 -14.83 -8.04 6.95
C GLN A 150 -14.88 -7.26 5.62
N ASN A 151 -15.78 -6.29 5.46
CA ASN A 151 -16.25 -5.80 4.16
C ASN A 151 -15.14 -5.56 3.12
N GLY A 152 -14.05 -4.88 3.50
CA GLY A 152 -12.92 -4.68 2.59
C GLY A 152 -12.20 -5.97 2.22
N TYR A 153 -11.79 -6.78 3.21
CA TYR A 153 -11.09 -8.05 3.00
C TYR A 153 -11.91 -9.03 2.15
N THR A 154 -13.21 -9.14 2.46
CA THR A 154 -14.17 -9.95 1.70
C THR A 154 -14.31 -9.44 0.27
N PHE A 155 -14.43 -8.12 0.08
CA PHE A 155 -14.58 -7.54 -1.26
C PHE A 155 -13.41 -7.91 -2.15
N LEU A 156 -12.17 -7.68 -1.72
CA LEU A 156 -10.97 -8.08 -2.49
C LEU A 156 -10.94 -9.58 -2.80
N THR A 157 -11.29 -10.39 -1.80
CA THR A 157 -11.32 -11.85 -1.95
C THR A 157 -12.31 -12.26 -3.04
N GLN A 158 -13.50 -11.67 -3.04
CA GLN A 158 -14.57 -11.96 -3.99
C GLN A 158 -14.26 -11.48 -5.41
N THR A 159 -13.73 -10.26 -5.55
CA THR A 159 -13.49 -9.64 -6.86
C THR A 159 -12.24 -10.21 -7.55
N ALA A 160 -11.15 -10.41 -6.81
CA ALA A 160 -9.86 -10.73 -7.40
C ALA A 160 -9.34 -12.12 -7.03
N PHE A 161 -9.23 -12.46 -5.73
CA PHE A 161 -8.58 -13.73 -5.35
C PHE A 161 -9.38 -14.95 -5.82
N LYS A 162 -10.71 -14.95 -5.69
CA LYS A 162 -11.55 -16.05 -6.19
C LYS A 162 -11.45 -16.22 -7.71
N GLN A 163 -11.22 -15.14 -8.45
CA GLN A 163 -10.97 -15.25 -9.90
C GLN A 163 -9.64 -15.94 -10.19
N ALA A 164 -8.60 -15.70 -9.38
CA ALA A 164 -7.35 -16.46 -9.48
C ALA A 164 -7.57 -17.96 -9.17
N LEU A 165 -8.38 -18.28 -8.16
CA LEU A 165 -8.71 -19.66 -7.76
C LEU A 165 -9.45 -20.45 -8.86
N LYS A 166 -10.33 -19.81 -9.64
CA LYS A 166 -11.08 -20.49 -10.73
C LYS A 166 -10.17 -21.18 -11.75
N ASN A 167 -8.94 -20.69 -11.92
CA ASN A 167 -7.97 -21.24 -12.86
C ASN A 167 -7.02 -22.27 -12.24
N THR A 168 -7.21 -22.62 -10.96
CA THR A 168 -6.39 -23.61 -10.25
C THR A 168 -7.06 -24.97 -10.25
N ASP A 169 -6.24 -26.03 -10.29
CA ASP A 169 -6.72 -27.40 -10.09
C ASP A 169 -6.81 -27.68 -8.57
N PRO A 170 -8.02 -27.95 -8.02
CA PRO A 170 -8.20 -28.24 -6.60
C PRO A 170 -7.37 -29.42 -6.08
N SER A 171 -7.00 -30.38 -6.94
CA SER A 171 -6.20 -31.53 -6.55
C SER A 171 -4.73 -31.19 -6.26
N LEU A 172 -4.27 -29.99 -6.64
CA LEU A 172 -2.90 -29.54 -6.42
C LEU A 172 -2.59 -29.11 -4.99
N GLY A 173 -3.58 -29.11 -4.09
CA GLY A 173 -3.36 -28.87 -2.67
C GLY A 173 -4.25 -27.81 -2.06
N GLU A 174 -3.77 -27.20 -0.98
CA GLU A 174 -4.54 -26.33 -0.08
C GLU A 174 -4.30 -24.83 -0.38
N LEU A 175 -4.79 -23.95 0.48
CA LEU A 175 -4.66 -22.49 0.35
C LEU A 175 -3.68 -21.94 1.39
N ALA A 176 -2.88 -20.95 1.01
CA ALA A 176 -2.01 -20.23 1.94
C ALA A 176 -2.07 -18.71 1.75
N ILE A 177 -1.75 -17.99 2.81
CA ILE A 177 -1.24 -16.63 2.79
C ILE A 177 0.17 -16.67 3.37
N VAL A 178 1.12 -16.03 2.71
CA VAL A 178 2.51 -15.99 3.15
C VAL A 178 2.94 -14.54 3.31
N SER A 179 3.60 -14.21 4.41
CA SER A 179 4.07 -12.87 4.72
C SER A 179 5.47 -12.86 5.31
N ASP A 180 6.11 -11.71 5.30
CA ASP A 180 7.35 -11.48 6.06
C ASP A 180 7.09 -11.46 7.57
N GLU A 181 8.12 -11.72 8.38
CA GLU A 181 8.04 -11.72 9.84
C GLU A 181 7.63 -10.35 10.42
N GLY A 182 8.09 -9.26 9.80
CA GLY A 182 7.74 -7.87 10.16
C GLY A 182 6.41 -7.38 9.56
N CYS A 183 5.75 -8.18 8.73
CA CYS A 183 4.53 -7.74 8.04
C CYS A 183 3.32 -7.69 8.98
N TYR A 184 2.44 -6.70 8.74
CA TYR A 184 1.24 -6.37 9.54
C TYR A 184 0.36 -7.59 9.84
N THR A 185 0.56 -8.18 11.02
CA THR A 185 -0.15 -9.37 11.48
C THR A 185 -1.68 -9.21 11.47
N ILE A 186 -2.16 -7.98 11.65
CA ILE A 186 -3.58 -7.60 11.61
C ILE A 186 -4.18 -7.86 10.21
N GLU A 187 -3.53 -7.38 9.15
CA GLU A 187 -4.06 -7.50 7.79
C GLU A 187 -4.00 -8.92 7.27
N VAL A 188 -2.90 -9.63 7.55
CA VAL A 188 -2.76 -11.05 7.20
C VAL A 188 -3.88 -11.86 7.86
N ALA A 189 -4.20 -11.58 9.13
CA ALA A 189 -5.33 -12.22 9.80
C ALA A 189 -6.68 -11.88 9.13
N GLY A 190 -6.89 -10.61 8.75
CA GLY A 190 -8.09 -10.17 8.03
C GLY A 190 -8.29 -10.86 6.69
N TYR A 191 -7.24 -10.93 5.86
CA TYR A 191 -7.27 -11.64 4.59
C TYR A 191 -7.43 -13.15 4.76
N ALA A 192 -6.69 -13.79 5.68
CA ALA A 192 -6.81 -15.23 5.92
C ALA A 192 -8.24 -15.62 6.31
N ALA A 193 -8.85 -14.86 7.23
CA ALA A 193 -10.21 -15.11 7.67
C ALA A 193 -11.24 -14.86 6.55
N ALA A 194 -11.07 -13.81 5.75
CA ALA A 194 -11.95 -13.53 4.61
C ALA A 194 -11.84 -14.60 3.51
N ILE A 195 -10.61 -15.03 3.18
CA ILE A 195 -10.37 -16.11 2.22
C ILE A 195 -11.03 -17.39 2.71
N SER A 196 -10.77 -17.79 3.96
CA SER A 196 -11.32 -19.01 4.53
C SER A 196 -12.86 -19.00 4.55
N GLU A 197 -13.47 -17.89 4.94
CA GLU A 197 -14.93 -17.74 4.96
C GLU A 197 -15.53 -17.78 3.54
N GLU A 198 -14.87 -17.20 2.54
CA GLU A 198 -15.37 -17.11 1.17
C GLU A 198 -15.15 -18.38 0.35
N THR A 199 -14.11 -19.16 0.66
CA THR A 199 -13.82 -20.44 -0.01
C THR A 199 -14.42 -21.64 0.71
N LYS A 200 -14.76 -21.49 2.00
CA LYS A 200 -15.17 -22.59 2.90
C LYS A 200 -14.08 -23.65 3.10
N GLU A 201 -12.83 -23.23 3.01
CA GLU A 201 -11.64 -24.06 3.21
C GLU A 201 -10.75 -23.44 4.28
N HIS A 202 -9.92 -24.23 4.96
CA HIS A 202 -8.90 -23.65 5.82
C HIS A 202 -7.82 -22.97 4.98
N VAL A 203 -7.18 -21.96 5.58
CA VAL A 203 -6.07 -21.22 4.98
C VAL A 203 -4.89 -21.31 5.91
N TRP A 204 -3.73 -21.66 5.38
CA TRP A 204 -2.48 -21.57 6.12
C TRP A 204 -1.98 -20.14 6.14
N VAL A 205 -1.65 -19.64 7.32
CA VAL A 205 -0.91 -18.40 7.50
C VAL A 205 0.53 -18.78 7.79
N VAL A 206 1.44 -18.38 6.90
CA VAL A 206 2.87 -18.70 6.98
C VAL A 206 3.67 -17.40 7.06
N LYS A 207 4.51 -17.27 8.08
CA LYS A 207 5.46 -16.19 8.25
C LYS A 207 6.86 -16.68 7.87
N LEU A 208 7.50 -15.97 6.96
CA LEU A 208 8.88 -16.27 6.55
C LEU A 208 9.86 -15.61 7.53
N PRO A 209 10.79 -16.37 8.12
CA PRO A 209 11.86 -15.80 8.93
C PRO A 209 12.74 -14.89 8.08
N ASN A 210 13.11 -13.74 8.63
CA ASN A 210 13.97 -12.77 7.93
C ASN A 210 15.44 -13.23 7.79
N ASP A 211 15.87 -14.23 8.55
CA ASP A 211 17.25 -14.67 8.64
C ASP A 211 17.51 -15.95 7.82
N ALA A 212 18.49 -15.87 6.92
CA ALA A 212 18.91 -16.92 6.00
C ALA A 212 19.51 -18.16 6.69
N GLU A 213 19.86 -18.06 7.98
CA GLU A 213 20.30 -19.20 8.80
C GLU A 213 19.14 -20.14 9.16
N TYR A 214 17.89 -19.68 9.08
CA TYR A 214 16.72 -20.51 9.36
C TYR A 214 16.23 -21.24 8.12
N GLU A 215 15.92 -22.52 8.29
CA GLU A 215 15.27 -23.31 7.26
C GLU A 215 13.87 -22.75 6.98
N GLN A 216 13.68 -22.30 5.75
CA GLN A 216 12.44 -21.68 5.32
C GLN A 216 11.26 -22.68 5.39
N PRO A 217 10.07 -22.25 5.84
CA PRO A 217 8.90 -23.11 5.96
C PRO A 217 8.21 -23.39 4.62
N ILE A 218 8.85 -23.01 3.51
CA ILE A 218 8.36 -23.19 2.16
C ILE A 218 9.40 -23.92 1.31
N LYS A 219 8.94 -24.72 0.36
CA LYS A 219 9.77 -25.31 -0.69
C LYS A 219 9.01 -25.46 -1.99
N TRP A 220 9.74 -25.71 -3.06
CA TRP A 220 9.18 -25.90 -4.41
C TRP A 220 9.54 -27.28 -4.96
N GLU A 221 8.53 -28.06 -5.32
CA GLU A 221 8.72 -29.37 -5.98
C GLU A 221 7.76 -29.47 -7.18
N ASN A 222 8.28 -29.79 -8.37
CA ASN A 222 7.49 -29.91 -9.60
C ASN A 222 6.60 -28.70 -9.92
N GLN A 223 7.09 -27.49 -9.62
CA GLN A 223 6.40 -26.19 -9.73
C GLN A 223 5.19 -26.03 -8.78
N ILE A 224 5.10 -26.83 -7.72
CA ILE A 224 4.09 -26.70 -6.68
C ILE A 224 4.79 -26.24 -5.40
N MET A 225 4.21 -25.23 -4.75
CA MET A 225 4.65 -24.75 -3.45
C MET A 225 4.19 -25.73 -2.38
N TYR A 226 5.09 -26.07 -1.46
CA TYR A 226 4.77 -26.80 -0.25
C TYR A 226 5.09 -25.94 0.96
N ILE A 227 4.28 -26.06 2.00
CA ILE A 227 4.53 -25.46 3.30
C ILE A 227 4.78 -26.57 4.32
N ARG A 228 5.64 -26.33 5.30
CA ARG A 228 5.92 -27.28 6.38
C ARG A 228 5.10 -26.90 7.60
N ASP A 229 4.32 -27.79 8.19
CA ASP A 229 3.62 -27.49 9.44
C ASP A 229 4.51 -27.66 10.68
N GLN A 230 3.93 -27.46 11.87
CA GLN A 230 4.63 -27.55 13.15
C GLN A 230 5.11 -28.97 13.47
N ASP A 231 4.49 -30.00 12.88
CA ASP A 231 4.86 -31.41 13.02
C ASP A 231 5.91 -31.82 11.98
N GLY A 232 6.37 -30.89 11.13
CA GLY A 232 7.34 -31.13 10.08
C GLY A 232 6.74 -31.75 8.80
N VAL A 233 5.42 -31.79 8.68
CA VAL A 233 4.71 -32.37 7.52
C VAL A 233 4.58 -31.33 6.42
N TRP A 234 4.89 -31.73 5.19
CA TRP A 234 4.79 -30.86 4.01
C TRP A 234 3.42 -30.98 3.34
N HIS A 235 2.74 -29.84 3.17
CA HIS A 235 1.42 -29.73 2.55
C HIS A 235 1.52 -28.99 1.22
N PRO A 236 1.01 -29.57 0.11
CA PRO A 236 1.01 -28.88 -1.19
C PRO A 236 0.01 -27.73 -1.18
N ILE A 237 0.32 -26.65 -1.88
CA ILE A 237 -0.50 -25.44 -1.98
C ILE A 237 -0.83 -25.18 -3.45
N ARG A 238 -2.12 -25.09 -3.76
CA ARG A 238 -2.60 -24.79 -5.13
C ARG A 238 -2.70 -23.30 -5.40
N ALA A 239 -2.90 -22.49 -4.36
CA ALA A 239 -2.94 -21.04 -4.46
C ALA A 239 -2.43 -20.36 -3.21
N CYS A 240 -1.62 -19.32 -3.40
CA CYS A 240 -1.01 -18.52 -2.37
C CYS A 240 -1.41 -17.05 -2.53
N PHE A 241 -1.93 -16.45 -1.47
CA PHE A 241 -2.04 -15.02 -1.34
C PHE A 241 -0.68 -14.47 -0.87
N ASN A 242 0.01 -13.76 -1.76
CA ASN A 242 1.31 -13.17 -1.48
C ASN A 242 1.15 -11.90 -0.63
N TYR A 243 1.90 -11.82 0.45
CA TYR A 243 2.01 -10.64 1.31
C TYR A 243 3.46 -10.39 1.76
N ILE A 244 4.40 -10.60 0.83
CA ILE A 244 5.85 -10.44 1.00
C ILE A 244 6.33 -9.21 0.22
N ASP A 245 7.34 -8.51 0.74
CA ASP A 245 7.95 -7.34 0.09
C ASP A 245 8.77 -7.68 -1.17
N LYS A 246 9.61 -8.71 -1.11
CA LYS A 246 10.46 -9.19 -2.23
C LYS A 246 10.05 -10.59 -2.68
N PRO A 247 8.86 -10.75 -3.30
CA PRO A 247 8.31 -12.08 -3.60
C PRO A 247 9.14 -12.88 -4.60
N TRP A 248 9.94 -12.24 -5.46
CA TRP A 248 10.82 -12.93 -6.43
C TRP A 248 11.94 -13.73 -5.76
N CYS A 249 12.28 -13.45 -4.50
CA CYS A 249 13.26 -14.22 -3.72
C CYS A 249 12.70 -15.56 -3.22
N TYR A 250 11.37 -15.72 -3.22
CA TYR A 250 10.68 -16.87 -2.62
C TYR A 250 9.82 -17.63 -3.61
N TYR A 251 9.39 -16.98 -4.70
CA TYR A 251 8.49 -17.54 -5.69
C TYR A 251 9.13 -17.55 -7.07
N PRO A 252 9.11 -18.70 -7.77
CA PRO A 252 9.55 -18.77 -9.15
C PRO A 252 8.59 -17.96 -10.04
N LEU A 253 9.12 -17.41 -11.12
CA LEU A 253 8.32 -16.69 -12.12
C LEU A 253 7.28 -17.58 -12.80
N LYS A 254 7.54 -18.89 -12.84
CA LYS A 254 6.65 -19.91 -13.40
C LYS A 254 6.29 -20.93 -12.34
N SER A 255 4.99 -21.11 -12.13
CA SER A 255 4.45 -21.98 -11.09
C SER A 255 3.12 -22.61 -11.51
N LYS A 256 2.86 -23.81 -10.99
CA LYS A 256 1.52 -24.41 -11.00
C LYS A 256 0.67 -23.92 -9.83
N THR A 257 1.30 -23.53 -8.72
CA THR A 257 0.63 -22.82 -7.63
C THR A 257 0.31 -21.40 -8.12
N ALA A 258 -0.96 -20.99 -8.05
CA ALA A 258 -1.32 -19.62 -8.38
C ALA A 258 -0.87 -18.66 -7.27
N ILE A 259 0.06 -17.76 -7.58
CA ILE A 259 0.49 -16.68 -6.68
C ILE A 259 -0.32 -15.43 -6.97
N PHE A 260 -0.93 -14.84 -5.95
CA PHE A 260 -1.76 -13.64 -6.06
C PHE A 260 -1.18 -12.45 -5.26
N ASN A 261 -0.87 -11.31 -5.86
CA ASN A 261 -0.76 -11.09 -7.31
C ASN A 261 0.38 -11.92 -7.93
N HIS A 262 0.40 -12.05 -9.25
CA HIS A 262 1.47 -12.75 -9.94
C HIS A 262 2.82 -12.05 -9.70
N VAL A 263 3.90 -12.80 -9.46
CA VAL A 263 5.24 -12.27 -9.14
C VAL A 263 5.73 -11.25 -10.18
N ILE A 264 5.42 -11.51 -11.46
CA ILE A 264 5.72 -10.57 -12.56
C ILE A 264 5.18 -9.16 -12.33
N SER A 265 4.03 -8.98 -11.68
CA SER A 265 3.49 -7.66 -11.37
C SER A 265 4.36 -6.88 -10.39
N CYS A 266 5.01 -7.59 -9.46
CA CYS A 266 5.96 -7.01 -8.52
C CYS A 266 7.19 -6.50 -9.28
N LEU A 267 7.76 -7.33 -10.17
CA LEU A 267 8.93 -6.98 -10.98
C LEU A 267 8.65 -5.90 -12.03
N ALA A 268 7.47 -5.89 -12.64
CA ALA A 268 7.10 -4.95 -13.71
C ALA A 268 6.78 -3.54 -13.19
N GLY A 269 6.66 -3.35 -11.87
CA GLY A 269 6.48 -2.04 -11.28
C GLY A 269 5.75 -2.01 -9.93
N GLY A 270 5.13 -3.12 -9.52
CA GLY A 270 4.39 -3.22 -8.26
C GLY A 270 5.27 -3.21 -7.00
N HIS A 271 6.54 -3.63 -7.07
CA HIS A 271 7.55 -3.48 -6.00
C HIS A 271 8.90 -3.07 -6.59
N ASN A 272 8.92 -2.61 -7.84
CA ASN A 272 10.12 -2.19 -8.55
C ASN A 272 9.92 -0.78 -9.10
N LYS A 273 10.45 0.21 -8.37
CA LYS A 273 10.25 1.63 -8.68
C LYS A 273 10.88 2.03 -10.04
N ILE A 274 11.93 1.34 -10.50
CA ILE A 274 12.54 1.59 -11.83
C ILE A 274 11.56 1.16 -12.92
N MET A 275 11.02 -0.05 -12.78
CA MET A 275 10.09 -0.61 -13.75
C MET A 275 8.72 0.08 -13.72
N ALA A 276 8.29 0.60 -12.57
CA ALA A 276 7.12 1.46 -12.47
C ALA A 276 7.29 2.71 -13.34
N LEU A 277 8.41 3.43 -13.21
CA LEU A 277 8.70 4.60 -14.04
C LEU A 277 8.70 4.25 -15.53
N LYS A 278 9.38 3.16 -15.93
CA LYS A 278 9.43 2.74 -17.35
C LYS A 278 8.06 2.38 -17.89
N SER A 279 7.23 1.73 -17.08
CA SER A 279 5.85 1.41 -17.42
C SER A 279 5.04 2.70 -17.62
N PHE A 280 5.17 3.67 -16.71
CA PHE A 280 4.45 4.94 -16.80
C PHE A 280 4.88 5.77 -17.99
N GLU A 281 6.18 5.88 -18.27
CA GLU A 281 6.72 6.56 -19.45
C GLU A 281 6.21 5.93 -20.76
N SER A 282 6.30 4.61 -20.87
CA SER A 282 5.80 3.89 -22.05
C SER A 282 4.31 4.10 -22.24
N PHE A 283 3.52 4.03 -21.17
CA PHE A 283 2.07 4.17 -21.27
C PHE A 283 1.65 5.62 -21.53
N ASN A 284 2.32 6.61 -20.95
CA ASN A 284 2.09 8.02 -21.26
C ASN A 284 2.32 8.34 -22.74
N ASN A 285 3.29 7.69 -23.39
CA ASN A 285 3.47 7.80 -24.84
C ASN A 285 2.28 7.23 -25.62
N GLU A 286 1.71 6.10 -25.17
CA GLU A 286 0.49 5.52 -25.75
C GLU A 286 -0.75 6.40 -25.51
N LEU A 287 -0.81 7.10 -24.39
CA LEU A 287 -1.89 8.03 -24.02
C LEU A 287 -1.82 9.37 -24.77
N SER A 288 -0.77 9.63 -25.53
CA SER A 288 -0.57 10.92 -26.21
C SER A 288 -1.79 11.29 -27.06
N GLY A 289 -2.29 12.52 -26.88
CA GLY A 289 -3.49 13.03 -27.55
C GLY A 289 -4.82 12.67 -26.88
N SER A 290 -4.86 11.76 -25.90
CA SER A 290 -6.10 11.41 -25.16
C SER A 290 -6.48 12.42 -24.08
N GLY A 291 -5.57 13.33 -23.71
CA GLY A 291 -5.73 14.22 -22.56
C GLY A 291 -5.55 13.55 -21.18
N LEU A 292 -5.24 12.24 -21.15
CA LEU A 292 -4.85 11.49 -19.96
C LEU A 292 -3.33 11.37 -19.87
N ALA A 293 -2.82 11.31 -18.65
CA ALA A 293 -1.43 10.99 -18.35
C ALA A 293 -1.32 10.54 -16.90
N ILE A 294 -0.41 9.61 -16.64
CA ILE A 294 0.10 9.31 -15.30
C ILE A 294 1.06 10.43 -14.91
N ARG A 295 0.80 11.08 -13.78
CA ARG A 295 1.58 12.22 -13.30
C ARG A 295 2.43 11.78 -12.12
N PHE A 296 3.72 12.04 -12.21
CA PHE A 296 4.72 11.72 -11.20
C PHE A 296 5.80 12.81 -11.23
N PRO A 297 6.53 13.05 -10.12
CA PRO A 297 7.65 13.98 -10.12
C PRO A 297 8.73 13.55 -11.12
N GLU A 298 9.50 14.51 -11.64
CA GLU A 298 10.68 14.20 -12.47
C GLU A 298 11.55 13.15 -11.76
N THR A 299 11.81 12.04 -12.45
CA THR A 299 12.46 10.87 -11.86
C THR A 299 13.47 10.30 -12.84
N ILE A 300 14.68 10.03 -12.37
CA ILE A 300 15.78 9.46 -13.14
C ILE A 300 16.11 8.10 -12.54
N CYS A 301 16.04 7.05 -13.35
CA CYS A 301 16.32 5.67 -12.96
C CYS A 301 17.72 5.21 -13.39
N ASN A 302 18.12 4.03 -12.91
CA ASN A 302 19.39 3.37 -13.26
C ASN A 302 20.63 4.21 -12.92
N VAL A 303 20.53 5.03 -11.87
CA VAL A 303 21.59 5.94 -11.42
C VAL A 303 22.57 5.19 -10.53
N ASN A 304 23.86 5.23 -10.85
CA ASN A 304 24.88 4.71 -9.94
C ASN A 304 25.07 5.69 -8.77
N LYS A 305 25.40 5.18 -7.59
CA LYS A 305 25.62 5.99 -6.38
C LYS A 305 26.59 7.16 -6.58
N SER A 306 27.64 6.98 -7.38
CA SER A 306 28.63 8.02 -7.70
C SER A 306 28.10 9.16 -8.58
N GLU A 307 27.01 8.94 -9.31
CA GLU A 307 26.41 9.92 -10.24
C GLU A 307 25.34 10.78 -9.55
N VAL A 308 24.82 10.31 -8.41
CA VAL A 308 23.74 10.96 -7.65
C VAL A 308 24.00 12.44 -7.38
N PRO A 309 25.19 12.88 -6.92
CA PRO A 309 25.44 14.30 -6.66
C PRO A 309 25.21 15.20 -7.89
N SER A 310 25.57 14.73 -9.09
CA SER A 310 25.38 15.50 -10.34
C SER A 310 23.90 15.65 -10.68
N TYR A 311 23.08 14.63 -10.44
CA TYR A 311 21.65 14.72 -10.67
C TYR A 311 20.96 15.65 -9.65
N ILE A 312 21.38 15.63 -8.39
CA ILE A 312 20.88 16.56 -7.38
C ILE A 312 21.17 18.01 -7.77
N GLU A 313 22.37 18.29 -8.26
CA GLU A 313 22.73 19.63 -8.76
C GLU A 313 21.81 20.06 -9.92
N LYS A 314 21.59 19.18 -10.91
CA LYS A 314 20.68 19.44 -12.03
C LYS A 314 19.23 19.67 -11.59
N MET A 315 18.79 19.01 -10.51
CA MET A 315 17.46 19.18 -9.91
C MET A 315 17.36 20.42 -9.01
N GLY A 316 18.40 21.24 -8.90
CA GLY A 316 18.40 22.46 -8.09
C GLY A 316 18.75 22.22 -6.62
N GLY A 317 19.61 21.23 -6.35
CA GLY A 317 20.22 20.99 -5.04
C GLY A 317 19.38 20.15 -4.08
N ARG A 318 18.19 19.69 -4.48
CA ARG A 318 17.25 18.95 -3.63
C ARG A 318 16.63 17.80 -4.39
N ALA A 319 16.60 16.62 -3.77
CA ALA A 319 16.04 15.41 -4.38
C ALA A 319 15.65 14.38 -3.32
N VAL A 320 14.94 13.35 -3.75
CA VAL A 320 14.70 12.11 -3.02
C VAL A 320 15.44 10.99 -3.75
N ILE A 321 16.28 10.25 -3.03
CA ILE A 321 16.96 9.06 -3.54
C ILE A 321 16.26 7.85 -2.97
N LYS A 322 16.03 6.83 -3.79
CA LYS A 322 15.34 5.59 -3.37
C LYS A 322 16.11 4.36 -3.85
N ALA A 323 16.30 3.39 -2.96
CA ALA A 323 16.53 2.02 -3.41
C ALA A 323 15.27 1.51 -4.14
N PRO A 324 15.38 0.81 -5.28
CA PRO A 324 14.21 0.59 -6.12
C PRO A 324 13.27 -0.52 -5.65
N TYR A 325 13.75 -1.46 -4.83
CA TYR A 325 13.09 -2.77 -4.63
C TYR A 325 12.57 -3.02 -3.21
N ASP A 326 12.87 -2.13 -2.26
CA ASP A 326 12.37 -2.21 -0.88
C ASP A 326 11.09 -1.38 -0.70
N SER A 327 10.23 -1.77 0.24
CA SER A 327 9.08 -0.98 0.66
C SER A 327 9.22 -0.44 2.10
N LEU A 328 8.10 0.01 2.69
CA LEU A 328 8.02 0.58 4.04
C LEU A 328 8.91 1.80 4.29
N GLY A 329 9.45 2.41 3.25
CA GLY A 329 10.27 3.63 3.35
C GLY A 329 11.73 3.36 3.68
N LYS A 330 12.12 2.08 3.76
CA LYS A 330 13.51 1.67 3.90
C LYS A 330 14.32 2.18 2.71
N ASP A 331 15.55 2.63 2.99
CA ASP A 331 16.49 3.15 1.99
C ASP A 331 15.94 4.30 1.11
N ILE A 332 15.14 5.18 1.71
CA ILE A 332 14.74 6.46 1.13
C ILE A 332 15.52 7.59 1.78
N TYR A 333 16.26 8.35 0.97
CA TYR A 333 17.09 9.45 1.43
C TYR A 333 16.58 10.76 0.84
N ILE A 334 16.07 11.65 1.70
CA ILE A 334 15.66 13.00 1.29
C ILE A 334 16.85 13.94 1.48
N ILE A 335 17.28 14.58 0.39
CA ILE A 335 18.45 15.45 0.37
C ILE A 335 18.00 16.90 0.24
N THR A 336 18.29 17.68 1.28
CA THR A 336 18.08 19.13 1.29
C THR A 336 19.34 19.92 1.66
N ASN A 337 20.39 19.24 2.12
CA ASN A 337 21.65 19.83 2.52
C ASN A 337 22.81 18.84 2.32
N SER A 338 24.04 19.33 2.51
CA SER A 338 25.26 18.54 2.31
C SER A 338 25.47 17.44 3.36
N GLU A 339 24.93 17.58 4.57
CA GLU A 339 25.06 16.56 5.62
C GLU A 339 24.22 15.33 5.29
N GLU A 340 22.97 15.53 4.84
CA GLU A 340 22.10 14.45 4.35
C GLU A 340 22.72 13.76 3.13
N LEU A 341 23.27 14.53 2.19
CA LEU A 341 23.98 13.95 1.04
C LEU A 341 25.16 13.10 1.48
N LYS A 342 25.96 13.58 2.45
CA LYS A 342 27.09 12.83 3.00
C LYS A 342 26.62 11.54 3.67
N LYS A 343 25.57 11.59 4.50
CA LYS A 343 24.98 10.40 5.14
C LYS A 343 24.57 9.35 4.12
N PHE A 344 23.93 9.76 3.02
CA PHE A 344 23.60 8.87 1.90
C PHE A 344 24.87 8.28 1.25
N LEU A 345 25.88 9.11 0.97
CA LEU A 345 27.12 8.65 0.34
C LEU A 345 27.88 7.65 1.22
N ASP A 346 27.76 7.78 2.54
CA ASP A 346 28.38 6.88 3.52
C ASP A 346 27.52 5.61 3.78
N ALA A 347 26.24 5.59 3.41
CA ALA A 347 25.33 4.46 3.67
C ALA A 347 25.67 3.21 2.84
N ASN A 348 25.53 2.02 3.42
CA ASN A 348 25.72 0.78 2.69
C ASN A 348 24.41 0.35 2.02
N ILE A 349 24.29 0.55 0.70
CA ILE A 349 23.11 0.17 -0.07
C ILE A 349 23.50 -1.04 -0.93
N PRO A 350 22.79 -2.17 -0.83
CA PRO A 350 23.18 -3.41 -1.50
C PRO A 350 23.01 -3.35 -3.02
N TYR A 351 22.05 -2.56 -3.51
CA TYR A 351 21.71 -2.47 -4.93
C TYR A 351 22.60 -1.47 -5.69
N GLU A 352 22.93 -1.80 -6.94
CA GLU A 352 23.82 -0.99 -7.78
C GLU A 352 23.10 0.21 -8.42
N LYS A 353 21.79 0.05 -8.67
CA LYS A 353 20.97 1.04 -9.37
C LYS A 353 20.00 1.71 -8.43
N LEU A 354 20.02 3.04 -8.44
CA LEU A 354 19.16 3.90 -7.63
C LEU A 354 18.20 4.69 -8.51
N ILE A 355 17.21 5.30 -7.83
CA ILE A 355 16.34 6.32 -8.40
C ILE A 355 16.66 7.65 -7.74
N VAL A 356 16.77 8.70 -8.56
CA VAL A 356 16.81 10.09 -8.11
C VAL A 356 15.54 10.78 -8.59
N GLN A 357 14.71 11.24 -7.66
CA GLN A 357 13.42 11.86 -7.91
C GLN A 357 13.44 13.31 -7.41
N SER A 358 12.84 14.22 -8.17
CA SER A 358 12.69 15.61 -7.77
C SER A 358 11.85 15.71 -6.49
N LEU A 359 12.35 16.48 -5.52
CA LEU A 359 11.63 16.70 -4.27
C LEU A 359 10.36 17.52 -4.54
N VAL A 360 9.22 17.00 -4.09
CA VAL A 360 8.01 17.81 -3.95
C VAL A 360 8.23 18.70 -2.73
N GLU A 361 8.50 19.98 -2.95
CA GLU A 361 8.98 20.88 -1.90
C GLU A 361 7.92 21.87 -1.43
N ASN A 362 8.21 22.63 -0.37
CA ASN A 362 7.38 23.79 -0.05
C ASN A 362 7.59 24.86 -1.13
N ARG A 363 6.49 25.36 -1.69
CA ARG A 363 6.50 26.45 -2.66
C ARG A 363 7.25 27.70 -2.19
N LEU A 364 7.22 27.97 -0.88
CA LEU A 364 7.86 29.14 -0.28
C LEU A 364 9.40 29.06 -0.26
N TRP A 365 9.98 27.90 -0.56
CA TRP A 365 11.44 27.75 -0.61
C TRP A 365 12.07 28.19 -1.93
N SER A 366 11.26 28.58 -2.91
CA SER A 366 11.70 28.93 -4.25
C SER A 366 11.09 30.29 -4.65
N GLU A 367 11.92 31.26 -5.02
CA GLU A 367 11.45 32.60 -5.45
C GLU A 367 10.58 32.54 -6.71
N LYS A 368 10.86 31.54 -7.57
CA LYS A 368 10.13 31.27 -8.82
C LYS A 368 9.75 29.80 -8.87
N LEU A 369 8.59 29.53 -9.43
CA LEU A 369 8.16 28.15 -9.67
C LEU A 369 8.82 27.64 -10.94
N HIS A 370 9.30 26.40 -10.88
CA HIS A 370 10.02 25.79 -11.98
C HIS A 370 9.08 24.89 -12.78
N PRO A 371 8.98 25.06 -14.11
CA PRO A 371 8.25 24.15 -14.97
C PRO A 371 8.68 22.69 -14.73
N GLY A 372 7.72 21.78 -14.64
CA GLY A 372 7.97 20.35 -14.37
C GLY A 372 8.13 19.98 -12.88
N LYS A 373 8.19 20.95 -11.96
CA LYS A 373 8.20 20.69 -10.52
C LYS A 373 6.80 20.76 -9.90
N PHE A 374 6.66 20.07 -8.77
CA PHE A 374 5.47 20.03 -7.95
C PHE A 374 5.77 20.56 -6.55
N TYR A 375 4.75 21.12 -5.91
CA TYR A 375 4.85 21.71 -4.57
C TYR A 375 3.71 21.21 -3.69
N HIS A 376 4.02 20.88 -2.44
CA HIS A 376 3.02 20.40 -1.49
C HIS A 376 1.96 21.47 -1.21
N ILE A 377 0.70 21.03 -1.17
CA ILE A 377 -0.39 21.81 -0.55
C ILE A 377 -0.40 21.55 0.96
N GLY A 378 -0.22 20.28 1.35
CA GLY A 378 -0.26 19.84 2.74
C GLY A 378 -1.69 19.71 3.29
N THR A 379 -1.77 19.42 4.59
CA THR A 379 -3.02 19.37 5.35
C THR A 379 -3.68 20.74 5.42
N MET A 380 -4.94 20.76 5.84
CA MET A 380 -5.54 21.97 6.37
C MET A 380 -4.67 22.54 7.51
N PRO A 381 -4.52 23.88 7.61
CA PRO A 381 -3.78 24.48 8.70
C PRO A 381 -4.42 24.14 10.05
N ASP A 382 -3.59 23.81 11.03
CA ASP A 382 -4.04 23.65 12.42
C ASP A 382 -4.25 25.00 13.13
N ASP A 383 -4.57 24.96 14.43
CA ASP A 383 -4.77 26.17 15.25
C ASP A 383 -3.50 27.04 15.39
N HIS A 384 -2.33 26.51 15.03
CA HIS A 384 -1.06 27.22 14.97
C HIS A 384 -0.70 27.69 13.55
N ASN A 385 -1.62 27.59 12.59
CA ASN A 385 -1.42 27.82 11.16
C ASN A 385 -0.31 26.95 10.54
N GLN A 386 -0.06 25.78 11.13
CA GLN A 386 0.90 24.83 10.61
C GLN A 386 0.23 23.87 9.63
N ILE A 387 0.93 23.60 8.53
CA ILE A 387 0.53 22.58 7.56
C ILE A 387 1.53 21.43 7.61
N PHE A 388 1.07 20.21 7.39
CA PHE A 388 1.89 19.02 7.37
C PHE A 388 1.87 18.43 5.96
N VAL A 389 2.99 17.81 5.54
CA VAL A 389 2.94 16.93 4.37
C VAL A 389 2.05 15.74 4.73
N ASN A 390 1.08 15.44 3.90
CA ASN A 390 0.29 14.22 3.99
C ASN A 390 0.20 13.54 2.63
N ASP A 391 0.13 12.22 2.65
CA ASP A 391 -0.13 11.41 1.48
C ASP A 391 -1.59 10.96 1.42
N LEU A 392 -1.96 10.35 0.30
CA LEU A 392 -3.16 9.54 0.16
C LEU A 392 -2.73 8.21 -0.47
N ARG A 393 -3.12 7.09 0.12
CA ARG A 393 -3.05 5.79 -0.54
C ARG A 393 -4.42 5.43 -1.07
N MET A 394 -4.50 5.13 -2.36
CA MET A 394 -5.72 4.64 -3.02
C MET A 394 -5.49 3.20 -3.45
N MET A 395 -6.28 2.28 -2.89
CA MET A 395 -6.26 0.87 -3.28
C MET A 395 -7.40 0.55 -4.22
N VAL A 396 -7.11 -0.24 -5.24
CA VAL A 396 -8.09 -0.68 -6.23
C VAL A 396 -8.03 -2.19 -6.42
N THR A 397 -9.16 -2.74 -6.84
CA THR A 397 -9.28 -4.10 -7.35
C THR A 397 -10.04 -4.07 -8.67
N THR A 398 -10.12 -5.21 -9.33
CA THR A 398 -10.78 -5.37 -10.63
C THR A 398 -11.54 -6.69 -10.68
N ASP A 399 -12.67 -6.68 -11.37
CA ASP A 399 -13.43 -7.86 -11.74
C ASP A 399 -13.95 -7.74 -13.18
N GLU A 400 -14.95 -8.54 -13.55
CA GLU A 400 -15.55 -8.54 -14.88
C GLU A 400 -16.27 -7.21 -15.22
N ALA A 401 -16.59 -6.37 -14.21
CA ALA A 401 -17.19 -5.06 -14.38
C ALA A 401 -16.15 -3.90 -14.42
N GLY A 402 -14.86 -4.23 -14.35
CA GLY A 402 -13.77 -3.24 -14.38
C GLY A 402 -13.20 -2.94 -13.00
N PHE A 403 -12.66 -1.73 -12.83
CA PHE A 403 -11.99 -1.31 -11.60
C PHE A 403 -12.98 -0.84 -10.53
N HIS A 404 -12.60 -1.07 -9.26
CA HIS A 404 -13.32 -0.63 -8.06
C HIS A 404 -12.34 -0.11 -7.00
N PRO A 405 -12.65 0.98 -6.27
CA PRO A 405 -11.90 1.36 -5.09
C PRO A 405 -12.14 0.34 -3.96
N VAL A 406 -11.10 0.06 -3.18
CA VAL A 406 -11.13 -0.97 -2.12
C VAL A 406 -10.87 -0.36 -0.75
N ALA A 407 -9.81 0.43 -0.63
CA ALA A 407 -9.52 1.18 0.56
C ALA A 407 -8.79 2.49 0.25
N ILE A 408 -8.92 3.41 1.22
CA ILE A 408 -8.24 4.69 1.23
C ILE A 408 -7.71 4.91 2.64
N LEU A 409 -6.48 5.39 2.74
CA LEU A 409 -5.90 5.91 3.98
C LEU A 409 -5.03 7.13 3.68
N SER A 410 -4.70 7.88 4.72
CA SER A 410 -3.80 9.02 4.63
C SER A 410 -2.86 9.00 5.84
N ARG A 411 -1.60 9.36 5.62
CA ARG A 411 -0.58 9.50 6.66
C ARG A 411 0.02 10.88 6.57
N ARG A 412 0.39 11.47 7.71
CA ARG A 412 1.10 12.75 7.76
C ARG A 412 2.54 12.60 8.20
N ALA A 413 3.37 13.57 7.80
CA ALA A 413 4.70 13.76 8.33
C ALA A 413 4.68 14.08 9.83
N LYS A 414 5.81 13.87 10.50
CA LYS A 414 5.96 14.07 11.95
C LYS A 414 5.93 15.55 12.34
N ASN A 415 6.60 16.37 11.55
CA ASN A 415 6.81 17.79 11.78
C ASN A 415 6.13 18.62 10.67
N PRO A 416 5.73 19.86 10.99
CA PRO A 416 5.08 20.73 10.01
C PRO A 416 6.05 21.16 8.91
N LEU A 417 5.51 21.39 7.71
CA LEU A 417 6.26 21.88 6.55
C LEU A 417 6.68 23.33 6.77
N PRO A 418 7.98 23.64 6.92
CA PRO A 418 8.42 24.97 7.31
C PRO A 418 8.41 25.93 6.12
N THR A 419 8.24 27.22 6.39
CA THR A 419 8.18 28.27 5.34
C THR A 419 9.54 28.63 4.75
N TYR A 420 10.63 28.29 5.44
CA TYR A 420 12.01 28.42 4.98
C TYR A 420 12.78 27.14 5.29
N LEU A 421 13.83 26.88 4.52
CA LEU A 421 14.72 25.76 4.79
C LEU A 421 15.58 26.10 6.03
N PRO A 422 15.46 25.35 7.14
CA PRO A 422 16.20 25.66 8.36
C PRO A 422 17.69 25.41 8.19
N ASN A 423 18.51 26.39 8.59
CA ASN A 423 19.96 26.27 8.62
C ASN A 423 20.43 25.93 10.04
N ASN A 424 20.13 24.72 10.51
CA ASN A 424 20.58 24.24 11.82
C ASN A 424 20.89 22.74 11.80
N SER A 425 21.78 22.31 12.70
CA SER A 425 22.26 20.93 12.83
C SER A 425 21.18 19.92 13.28
N ASN A 426 20.02 20.39 13.74
CA ASN A 426 18.91 19.55 14.17
C ASN A 426 17.90 19.30 13.04
N TRP A 427 18.16 19.82 11.85
CA TRP A 427 17.32 19.61 10.68
C TRP A 427 17.35 18.14 10.24
N ASN A 428 16.17 17.58 10.00
CA ASN A 428 15.99 16.25 9.45
C ASN A 428 14.81 16.29 8.47
N SER A 429 15.11 16.16 7.18
CA SER A 429 14.09 16.21 6.13
C SER A 429 13.09 15.06 6.21
N TRP A 430 13.48 13.89 6.73
CA TRP A 430 12.58 12.76 6.90
C TRP A 430 11.38 13.12 7.78
N ASN A 431 11.60 13.85 8.87
CA ASN A 431 10.53 14.26 9.76
C ASN A 431 9.51 15.21 9.10
N ILE A 432 9.85 15.82 7.97
CA ILE A 432 9.04 16.83 7.27
C ILE A 432 8.31 16.24 6.05
N PHE A 433 8.96 15.32 5.32
CA PHE A 433 8.43 14.77 4.08
C PHE A 433 8.13 13.27 4.12
N GLY A 434 8.78 12.52 5.01
CA GLY A 434 8.52 11.09 5.17
C GLY A 434 7.16 10.90 5.82
N THR A 435 6.20 10.28 5.13
CA THR A 435 4.84 10.02 5.63
C THR A 435 4.66 8.61 6.17
N ASN A 436 5.63 7.72 5.98
CA ASN A 436 5.57 6.36 6.50
C ASN A 436 5.52 6.34 8.02
N ILE A 437 4.75 5.38 8.55
CA ILE A 437 4.46 5.24 9.99
C ILE A 437 5.36 4.21 10.68
N THR A 438 6.20 3.49 9.93
CA THR A 438 7.21 2.57 10.44
C THR A 438 8.42 3.37 10.93
N ASP A 439 8.79 3.19 12.20
CA ASP A 439 9.99 3.82 12.77
C ASP A 439 11.26 3.07 12.32
N GLU A 440 12.16 3.73 11.61
CA GLU A 440 13.45 3.17 11.20
C GLU A 440 14.42 2.94 12.38
N SER A 441 14.15 3.55 13.54
CA SER A 441 15.07 3.56 14.69
C SER A 441 14.82 2.48 15.74
N ASP A 442 13.70 1.75 15.64
CA ASP A 442 13.32 0.72 16.61
C ASP A 442 13.43 -0.68 16.01
N SER A 443 14.21 -1.55 16.64
CA SER A 443 14.39 -2.95 16.24
C SER A 443 13.09 -3.77 16.28
N ASN A 444 12.03 -3.21 16.86
CA ASN A 444 10.70 -3.82 16.95
C ASN A 444 9.68 -3.28 15.92
N GLU A 445 10.09 -2.44 14.95
CA GLU A 445 9.20 -1.85 13.94
C GLU A 445 7.97 -1.15 14.56
N ALA A 446 8.18 -0.36 15.60
CA ALA A 446 7.09 0.35 16.27
C ALA A 446 6.37 1.29 15.30
N LEU A 447 5.03 1.24 15.30
CA LEU A 447 4.18 2.03 14.41
C LEU A 447 3.74 3.34 15.07
N GLU A 448 4.04 4.47 14.43
CA GLU A 448 3.59 5.82 14.84
C GLU A 448 2.10 6.04 14.44
N TYR A 449 1.16 5.28 15.01
CA TYR A 449 -0.27 5.34 14.70
C TYR A 449 -0.91 6.73 14.89
N GLU A 450 -0.31 7.63 15.66
CA GLU A 450 -0.71 9.03 15.80
C GLU A 450 -0.54 9.88 14.53
N ARG A 451 0.22 9.37 13.55
CA ARG A 451 0.42 9.98 12.23
C ARG A 451 -0.49 9.40 11.16
N LEU A 452 -1.18 8.31 11.45
CA LEU A 452 -2.27 7.81 10.62
C LEU A 452 -3.48 8.76 10.77
N ILE A 453 -3.87 9.38 9.65
CA ILE A 453 -5.11 10.15 9.56
C ILE A 453 -6.22 9.17 9.23
N THR A 454 -7.09 8.91 10.21
CA THR A 454 -8.22 8.01 10.01
C THR A 454 -9.21 8.67 9.06
N ILE A 455 -9.67 7.93 8.05
CA ILE A 455 -10.61 8.42 7.02
C ILE A 455 -12.06 8.44 7.57
N ASP A 456 -12.21 8.81 8.84
CA ASP A 456 -13.46 8.88 9.57
C ASP A 456 -14.02 10.31 9.59
N GLN A 457 -15.19 10.47 10.21
CA GLN A 457 -15.84 11.77 10.39
C GLN A 457 -15.03 12.80 11.17
N LYS A 458 -13.99 12.40 11.92
CA LYS A 458 -13.25 13.30 12.82
C LYS A 458 -11.99 13.83 12.16
N GLU A 459 -11.26 12.99 11.45
CA GLU A 459 -9.91 13.31 10.98
C GLU A 459 -9.81 13.54 9.48
N PHE A 460 -10.77 13.07 8.66
CA PHE A 460 -10.68 13.20 7.20
C PHE A 460 -10.54 14.66 6.73
N ASP A 461 -11.25 15.60 7.35
CA ASP A 461 -11.22 17.02 6.96
C ASP A 461 -9.83 17.66 7.14
N ILE A 462 -8.96 17.09 8.01
CA ILE A 462 -7.57 17.53 8.18
C ILE A 462 -6.80 17.39 6.86
N THR A 463 -7.13 16.41 6.02
CA THR A 463 -6.43 16.17 4.75
C THR A 463 -6.63 17.28 3.72
N GLY A 464 -7.73 18.06 3.83
CA GLY A 464 -8.14 19.01 2.79
C GLY A 464 -8.51 18.35 1.45
N PHE A 465 -8.79 17.05 1.43
CA PHE A 465 -9.20 16.34 0.22
C PHE A 465 -10.69 16.51 -0.06
N SER A 466 -10.99 16.76 -1.33
CA SER A 466 -12.33 16.82 -1.89
C SER A 466 -12.67 15.53 -2.64
N ILE A 467 -13.93 15.39 -3.06
CA ILE A 467 -14.35 14.26 -3.90
C ILE A 467 -13.60 14.24 -5.24
N ASP A 468 -13.21 15.41 -5.75
CA ASP A 468 -12.48 15.53 -7.00
C ASP A 468 -11.05 15.01 -6.87
N ASP A 469 -10.43 15.13 -5.70
CA ASP A 469 -9.10 14.56 -5.41
C ASP A 469 -9.14 13.04 -5.34
N LEU A 470 -10.19 12.49 -4.71
CA LEU A 470 -10.38 11.04 -4.64
C LEU A 470 -10.63 10.46 -6.03
N ILE A 471 -11.42 11.15 -6.86
CA ILE A 471 -11.63 10.81 -8.28
C ILE A 471 -10.32 10.87 -9.06
N ASP A 472 -9.54 11.93 -8.89
CA ASP A 472 -8.27 12.12 -9.60
C ASP A 472 -7.25 11.05 -9.19
N ALA A 473 -7.12 10.76 -7.88
CA ALA A 473 -6.27 9.68 -7.37
C ALA A 473 -6.71 8.32 -7.91
N TYR A 474 -8.01 8.01 -7.91
CA TYR A 474 -8.53 6.75 -8.44
C TYR A 474 -8.22 6.57 -9.93
N VAL A 475 -8.45 7.60 -10.76
CA VAL A 475 -8.10 7.56 -12.18
C VAL A 475 -6.60 7.36 -12.37
N GLN A 476 -5.76 8.05 -11.60
CA GLN A 476 -4.31 7.86 -11.65
C GLN A 476 -3.89 6.45 -11.25
N THR A 477 -4.48 5.86 -10.20
CA THR A 477 -4.22 4.47 -9.79
C THR A 477 -4.63 3.50 -10.89
N VAL A 478 -5.78 3.69 -11.54
CA VAL A 478 -6.19 2.82 -12.65
C VAL A 478 -5.18 2.89 -13.80
N LEU A 479 -4.75 4.10 -14.18
CA LEU A 479 -3.76 4.25 -15.26
C LEU A 479 -2.42 3.61 -14.90
N SER A 480 -1.95 3.73 -13.65
CA SER A 480 -0.69 3.12 -13.21
C SER A 480 -0.75 1.59 -13.23
N VAL A 481 -1.87 1.01 -12.79
CA VAL A 481 -2.11 -0.44 -12.85
C VAL A 481 -2.09 -0.94 -14.29
N ILE A 482 -2.77 -0.25 -15.20
CA ILE A 482 -2.80 -0.63 -16.63
C ILE A 482 -1.40 -0.56 -17.22
N ALA A 483 -0.63 0.49 -16.92
CA ALA A 483 0.74 0.63 -17.39
C ALA A 483 1.62 -0.55 -16.96
N ILE A 484 1.56 -0.92 -15.68
CA ILE A 484 2.33 -2.03 -15.11
C ILE A 484 1.83 -3.38 -15.65
N ASP A 485 0.52 -3.59 -15.77
CA ASP A 485 -0.05 -4.82 -16.32
C ASP A 485 0.34 -5.03 -17.79
N LYS A 486 0.36 -3.95 -18.59
CA LYS A 486 0.89 -4.00 -19.96
C LYS A 486 2.39 -4.34 -19.98
N MET A 487 3.17 -3.82 -19.04
CA MET A 487 4.59 -4.20 -18.90
C MET A 487 4.73 -5.68 -18.51
N CYS A 488 3.88 -6.20 -17.62
CA CYS A 488 3.84 -7.63 -17.29
C CYS A 488 3.63 -8.48 -18.55
N GLN A 489 2.68 -8.09 -19.41
CA GLN A 489 2.39 -8.79 -20.66
C GLN A 489 3.55 -8.75 -21.66
N LYS A 490 4.34 -7.66 -21.69
CA LYS A 490 5.57 -7.55 -22.50
C LYS A 490 6.71 -8.42 -21.95
N LEU A 491 6.82 -8.53 -20.63
CA LEU A 491 7.87 -9.30 -19.96
C LEU A 491 7.56 -10.79 -19.89
N LEU A 492 6.29 -11.19 -19.90
CA LEU A 492 5.85 -12.58 -19.83
C LEU A 492 4.96 -12.92 -21.03
N GLU A 493 5.62 -13.14 -22.17
CA GLU A 493 4.96 -13.49 -23.43
C GLU A 493 4.87 -15.01 -23.56
N ASN A 494 3.67 -15.55 -23.82
CA ASN A 494 3.43 -16.99 -23.93
C ASN A 494 3.93 -17.83 -22.73
N ASN A 495 3.85 -17.29 -21.52
CA ASN A 495 4.38 -17.88 -20.27
C ASN A 495 5.91 -18.06 -20.24
N GLU A 496 6.64 -17.34 -21.08
CA GLU A 496 8.11 -17.30 -21.08
C GLU A 496 8.57 -15.89 -20.68
N PHE A 497 9.48 -15.82 -19.70
CA PHE A 497 9.99 -14.55 -19.19
C PHE A 497 11.08 -14.01 -20.11
N ASN A 498 10.88 -12.79 -20.61
CA ASN A 498 11.84 -12.10 -21.46
C ASN A 498 12.94 -11.44 -20.60
N TYR A 499 13.90 -12.26 -20.18
CA TYR A 499 15.03 -11.83 -19.36
C TYR A 499 15.87 -10.74 -20.04
N GLU A 500 16.10 -10.83 -21.35
CA GLU A 500 16.89 -9.84 -22.09
C GLU A 500 16.23 -8.46 -22.05
N LEU A 501 14.91 -8.40 -22.28
CA LEU A 501 14.14 -7.16 -22.17
C LEU A 501 14.18 -6.64 -20.74
N PHE A 502 13.93 -7.49 -19.74
CA PHE A 502 13.95 -7.07 -18.34
C PHE A 502 15.31 -6.48 -17.95
N HIS A 503 16.40 -7.18 -18.27
CA HIS A 503 17.77 -6.74 -17.99
C HIS A 503 18.09 -5.41 -18.70
N SER A 504 17.62 -5.21 -19.94
CA SER A 504 17.83 -3.95 -20.66
C SER A 504 17.15 -2.75 -19.98
N LEU A 505 16.00 -2.97 -19.34
CA LEU A 505 15.22 -1.93 -18.66
C LEU A 505 15.70 -1.71 -17.22
N ASN A 506 16.08 -2.78 -16.54
CA ASN A 506 16.52 -2.81 -15.15
C ASN A 506 17.90 -3.53 -15.01
N PRO A 507 19.00 -2.89 -15.43
CA PRO A 507 20.34 -3.48 -15.45
C PRO A 507 21.00 -3.47 -14.07
N ASP A 508 20.45 -4.21 -13.11
CA ASP A 508 20.97 -4.34 -11.74
C ASP A 508 21.29 -5.81 -11.44
N ASN A 509 22.58 -6.14 -11.38
CA ASN A 509 23.02 -7.54 -11.26
C ASN A 509 22.64 -8.15 -9.90
N VAL A 510 22.48 -7.33 -8.86
CA VAL A 510 22.10 -7.80 -7.53
C VAL A 510 20.66 -8.31 -7.58
N LEU A 511 19.72 -7.52 -8.13
CA LEU A 511 18.35 -7.96 -8.34
C LEU A 511 18.29 -9.21 -9.22
N LEU A 512 19.04 -9.25 -10.33
CA LEU A 512 19.02 -10.40 -11.22
C LEU A 512 19.51 -11.69 -10.54
N GLY A 513 20.46 -11.58 -9.61
CA GLY A 513 20.93 -12.69 -8.79
C GLY A 513 19.92 -13.19 -7.75
N GLU A 514 18.92 -12.39 -7.40
CA GLU A 514 17.83 -12.76 -6.49
C GLU A 514 16.70 -13.54 -7.17
N LEU A 515 16.59 -13.50 -8.50
CA LEU A 515 15.46 -14.06 -9.22
C LEU A 515 15.46 -15.60 -9.18
N LEU A 516 14.35 -16.17 -8.71
CA LEU A 516 14.06 -17.60 -8.88
C LEU A 516 13.47 -17.84 -10.28
N LEU A 517 14.28 -18.37 -11.19
CA LEU A 517 13.89 -18.68 -12.58
C LEU A 517 13.32 -20.09 -12.75
#